data_AF-A0A9E5F656-F1
#
_entry.id   AF-A0A9E5F656-F1
#
_cell.length_a   1.000
_cell.length_b   1.000
_cell.length_c   1.000
_cell.angle_alpha   90.00
_cell.angle_beta   90.00
_cell.angle_gamma   90.00
#
_symmetry.space_group_name_H-M   'P 1'
#
loop_
_entity.id
_entity.type
_entity.pdbx_description
1 polymer ?
#
loop_
_entity_poly.entity_id
_entity_poly.type
_entity_poly.pdbx_seq_one_letter_code
_entity_poly.pdbx_strand_id
1 'polypeptide(L)'
;MKLPVKKWTKFKPSLCSSCFATCCHDMPLEVSLPDLVRLGFVSQDEEIDDLKSVANRLLKKKVIQKFHPKKMVFVIAQKKNKDCIFLDKNRRCTVYTVRPEICRQFPKIGPKPGSCPYLPFSNEKS
;
A
#
# COMPACT_ATOMS: atom_id res chain seq x y z
N MET A 1 8.12 -0.66 19.08
CA MET A 1 8.16 0.79 18.81
C MET A 1 6.74 1.26 18.50
N LYS A 2 6.07 1.96 19.44
CA LYS A 2 4.73 2.53 19.18
C LYS A 2 4.96 3.85 18.45
N LEU A 3 4.38 4.01 17.25
CA LEU A 3 4.42 5.29 16.57
C LEU A 3 3.64 6.33 17.40
N PRO A 4 4.11 7.59 17.48
CA PRO A 4 3.38 8.66 18.15
C PRO A 4 2.00 8.86 17.50
N VAL A 5 1.05 9.37 18.28
CA VAL A 5 -0.33 9.62 17.85
C VAL A 5 -0.33 10.43 16.55
N LYS A 6 -0.89 9.85 15.49
CA LYS A 6 -0.97 10.45 14.14
C LYS A 6 -1.81 11.72 14.18
N LYS A 7 -1.16 12.89 14.21
CA LYS A 7 -1.85 14.17 13.99
C LYS A 7 -2.23 14.26 12.52
N TRP A 8 -3.52 14.14 12.23
CA TRP A 8 -4.04 14.34 10.88
C TRP A 8 -3.90 15.81 10.50
N THR A 9 -3.14 16.07 9.45
CA THR A 9 -2.95 17.42 8.91
C THR A 9 -3.52 17.52 7.50
N LYS A 10 -3.83 18.74 7.06
CA LYS A 10 -4.27 18.99 5.68
C LYS A 10 -3.14 18.60 4.72
N PHE A 11 -3.45 17.77 3.74
CA PHE A 11 -2.45 17.28 2.82
C PHE A 11 -1.88 18.38 1.94
N LYS A 12 -0.56 18.35 1.75
CA LYS A 12 0.18 19.10 0.73
C LYS A 12 1.17 18.15 0.07
N PRO A 13 1.36 18.19 -1.26
CA PRO A 13 2.29 17.29 -1.95
C PRO A 13 3.72 17.33 -1.40
N SER A 14 4.18 18.51 -0.94
CA SER A 14 5.48 18.71 -0.32
C SER A 14 5.69 17.94 1.00
N LEU A 15 4.62 17.48 1.67
CA LEU A 15 4.75 16.67 2.88
C LEU A 15 5.33 15.29 2.58
N CYS A 16 5.11 14.75 1.38
CA CYS A 16 5.56 13.40 1.02
C CYS A 16 7.10 13.27 0.94
N SER A 17 7.83 14.37 0.70
CA SER A 17 9.30 14.33 0.57
C SER A 17 10.03 14.11 1.90
N SER A 18 9.42 14.51 3.02
CA SER A 18 9.96 14.37 4.37
C SER A 18 9.12 13.46 5.27
N CYS A 19 8.14 12.73 4.72
CA CYS A 19 7.26 11.87 5.50
C CYS A 19 7.88 10.48 5.74
N PHE A 20 7.59 9.89 6.89
CA PHE A 20 7.88 8.48 7.21
C PHE A 20 7.03 7.48 6.38
N ALA A 21 6.39 7.91 5.30
CA ALA A 21 5.48 7.11 4.49
C ALA A 21 4.43 6.35 5.33
N THR A 22 3.77 7.07 6.24
CA THR A 22 2.75 6.50 7.13
C THR A 22 1.58 5.86 6.37
N CYS A 23 1.31 6.31 5.15
CA CYS A 23 0.33 5.68 4.27
C CYS A 23 0.72 4.27 3.80
N CYS A 24 2.02 3.96 3.79
CA CYS A 24 2.55 2.65 3.46
C CYS A 24 2.94 1.82 4.70
N HIS A 25 2.72 2.30 5.94
CA HIS A 25 3.19 1.62 7.16
C HIS A 25 2.11 0.89 7.95
N ASP A 26 0.99 1.53 8.31
CA ASP A 26 -0.04 0.88 9.14
C ASP A 26 -1.34 0.61 8.41
N MET A 27 -1.47 1.09 7.18
CA MET A 27 -2.70 0.93 6.41
C MET A 27 -2.60 -0.31 5.53
N PRO A 28 -3.45 -1.33 5.75
CA PRO A 28 -3.57 -2.44 4.83
C PRO A 28 -3.91 -1.90 3.43
N LEU A 29 -3.21 -2.42 2.42
CA LEU A 29 -3.41 -2.03 1.04
C LEU A 29 -4.27 -3.08 0.35
N GLU A 30 -5.57 -2.79 0.27
CA GLU A 30 -6.52 -3.55 -0.55
C GLU A 30 -6.34 -3.13 -2.02
N VAL A 31 -6.27 -4.10 -2.92
CA VAL A 31 -6.08 -3.89 -4.35
C VAL A 31 -7.05 -4.74 -5.15
N SER A 32 -7.46 -4.23 -6.31
CA SER A 32 -8.28 -4.93 -7.27
C SER A 32 -7.44 -5.83 -8.19
N LEU A 33 -8.08 -6.69 -8.99
CA LEU A 33 -7.37 -7.47 -10.02
C LEU A 33 -6.68 -6.57 -11.07
N PRO A 34 -7.31 -5.50 -11.60
CA PRO A 34 -6.62 -4.54 -12.47
C PRO A 34 -5.38 -3.89 -11.84
N ASP A 35 -5.41 -3.64 -10.52
CA ASP A 35 -4.22 -3.15 -9.81
C ASP A 35 -3.09 -4.19 -9.79
N LEU A 36 -3.41 -5.48 -9.65
CA LEU A 36 -2.41 -6.55 -9.73
C LEU A 36 -1.79 -6.68 -11.12
N VAL A 37 -2.59 -6.47 -12.17
CA VAL A 37 -2.10 -6.40 -13.56
C VAL A 37 -1.19 -5.21 -13.73
N ARG A 38 -1.60 -4.03 -13.26
CA ARG A 38 -0.78 -2.80 -13.30
C ARG A 38 0.54 -2.95 -12.55
N LEU A 39 0.53 -3.65 -11.41
CA LEU A 39 1.71 -3.97 -10.63
C LEU A 39 2.59 -5.06 -11.27
N GLY A 40 2.12 -5.73 -12.33
CA GLY A 40 2.84 -6.77 -13.06
C GLY A 40 2.84 -8.14 -12.38
N PHE A 41 1.94 -8.41 -11.42
CA PHE A 41 1.85 -9.72 -10.75
C PHE A 41 0.96 -10.74 -11.46
N VAL A 42 0.08 -10.23 -12.33
CA VAL A 42 -0.93 -10.98 -13.07
C VAL A 42 -0.88 -10.47 -14.51
N SER A 43 -0.93 -11.36 -15.50
CA SER A 43 -1.07 -10.95 -16.91
C SER A 43 -2.53 -10.59 -17.20
N GLN A 44 -2.77 -9.91 -18.32
CA GLN A 44 -4.14 -9.60 -18.74
C GLN A 44 -4.94 -10.87 -19.09
N ASP A 45 -4.27 -11.95 -19.53
CA ASP A 45 -4.93 -13.22 -19.88
C ASP A 45 -5.34 -14.05 -18.65
N GLU A 46 -4.62 -13.92 -17.53
CA GLU A 46 -4.98 -14.54 -16.24
C GLU A 46 -6.28 -13.95 -15.66
N GLU A 47 -6.85 -12.89 -16.26
CA GLU A 47 -8.17 -12.34 -15.89
C GLU A 47 -9.31 -13.36 -16.13
N ILE A 48 -9.06 -14.38 -16.97
CA ILE A 48 -10.02 -15.43 -17.33
C ILE A 48 -9.99 -16.61 -16.33
N ASP A 49 -8.89 -16.81 -15.62
CA ASP A 49 -8.72 -17.89 -14.63
C ASP A 49 -9.48 -17.62 -13.32
N ASP A 50 -9.84 -18.68 -12.59
CA ASP A 50 -10.50 -18.57 -11.27
C ASP A 50 -9.66 -17.69 -10.32
N LEU A 51 -10.24 -16.56 -9.88
CA LEU A 51 -9.67 -15.61 -8.92
C LEU A 51 -9.06 -16.29 -7.68
N LYS A 52 -9.63 -17.41 -7.23
CA LYS A 52 -9.10 -18.18 -6.10
C LYS A 52 -7.75 -18.82 -6.42
N SER A 53 -7.55 -19.31 -7.64
CA SER A 53 -6.27 -19.85 -8.10
C SER A 53 -5.19 -18.77 -8.09
N VAL A 54 -5.50 -17.60 -8.66
CA VAL A 54 -4.63 -16.42 -8.64
C VAL A 54 -4.28 -16.03 -7.20
N ALA A 55 -5.28 -15.94 -6.32
CA ALA A 55 -5.06 -15.64 -4.91
C ALA A 55 -4.11 -16.64 -4.23
N ASN A 56 -4.34 -17.95 -4.43
CA ASN A 56 -3.50 -19.01 -3.87
C ASN A 56 -2.05 -18.92 -4.36
N ARG A 57 -1.84 -18.65 -5.66
CA ARG A 57 -0.51 -18.43 -6.24
C ARG A 57 0.19 -17.23 -5.61
N LEU A 58 -0.51 -16.11 -5.46
CA LEU A 58 0.04 -14.87 -4.89
C LEU A 58 0.32 -14.98 -3.38
N LEU A 59 -0.47 -15.75 -2.64
CA LEU A 59 -0.22 -16.08 -1.24
C LEU A 59 1.09 -16.87 -1.08
N LYS A 60 1.29 -17.90 -1.91
CA LYS A 60 2.53 -18.69 -1.92
C LYS A 60 3.77 -17.84 -2.23
N LYS A 61 3.63 -16.87 -3.15
CA LYS A 61 4.68 -15.90 -3.49
C LYS A 61 4.85 -14.77 -2.45
N LYS A 62 4.02 -14.72 -1.40
CA LYS A 62 4.01 -13.68 -0.36
C LYS A 62 3.82 -12.26 -0.91
N VAL A 63 3.13 -12.13 -2.05
CA VAL A 63 2.74 -10.84 -2.63
C VAL A 63 1.53 -10.27 -1.89
N ILE A 64 0.60 -11.15 -1.55
CA ILE A 64 -0.60 -10.85 -0.76
C ILE A 64 -0.57 -11.60 0.56
N GLN A 65 -1.24 -11.08 1.58
CA GLN A 65 -1.44 -11.74 2.88
C GLN A 65 -2.86 -12.26 3.06
N LYS A 66 -3.83 -11.74 2.29
CA LYS A 66 -5.24 -12.12 2.38
C LYS A 66 -5.97 -11.87 1.07
N PHE A 67 -6.99 -12.66 0.79
CA PHE A 67 -7.95 -12.43 -0.29
C PHE A 67 -9.36 -12.37 0.30
N HIS A 68 -10.20 -11.45 -0.19
CA HIS A 68 -11.58 -11.26 0.22
C HIS A 68 -12.54 -11.60 -0.93
N PRO A 69 -12.99 -12.86 -1.06
CA PRO A 69 -13.77 -13.31 -2.21
C PRO A 69 -15.06 -12.50 -2.43
N LYS A 70 -15.78 -12.16 -1.35
CA LYS A 70 -17.04 -11.40 -1.43
C LYS A 70 -16.88 -10.00 -2.04
N LYS A 71 -15.72 -9.39 -1.87
CA LYS A 71 -15.40 -8.05 -2.39
C LYS A 71 -14.51 -8.08 -3.63
N MET A 72 -14.01 -9.26 -3.99
CA MET A 72 -13.02 -9.46 -5.05
C MET A 72 -11.77 -8.55 -4.89
N VAL A 73 -11.33 -8.35 -3.64
CA VAL A 73 -10.12 -7.56 -3.33
C VAL A 73 -9.03 -8.40 -2.67
N PHE A 74 -7.79 -8.06 -2.96
CA PHE A 74 -6.59 -8.69 -2.43
C PHE A 74 -5.90 -7.74 -1.46
N VAL A 75 -5.41 -8.25 -0.33
CA VAL A 75 -4.65 -7.45 0.64
C VAL A 75 -3.17 -7.70 0.41
N ILE A 76 -2.44 -6.68 -0.07
CA ILE A 76 -0.99 -6.73 -0.27
C ILE A 76 -0.30 -7.10 1.04
N ALA A 77 0.75 -7.92 0.95
CA ALA A 77 1.50 -8.34 2.11
C ALA A 77 2.24 -7.16 2.77
N GLN A 78 2.38 -7.27 4.09
CA GLN A 78 3.19 -6.36 4.90
C GLN A 78 4.45 -7.08 5.39
N LYS A 79 5.52 -6.31 5.54
CA LYS A 79 6.76 -6.73 6.21
C LYS A 79 6.50 -6.92 7.70
N LYS A 80 7.46 -7.53 8.42
CA LYS A 80 7.37 -7.74 9.88
C LYS A 80 7.12 -6.45 10.67
N ASN A 81 7.63 -5.32 10.17
CA ASN A 81 7.42 -4.00 10.76
C ASN A 81 6.16 -3.28 10.23
N LYS A 82 5.21 -4.01 9.65
CA LYS A 82 3.96 -3.52 9.03
C LYS A 82 4.11 -2.72 7.73
N ASP A 83 5.32 -2.33 7.34
CA ASP A 83 5.54 -1.66 6.05
C ASP A 83 4.97 -2.48 4.89
N CYS A 84 4.37 -1.78 3.92
CA CYS A 84 4.04 -2.34 2.63
C CYS A 84 5.30 -2.95 1.99
N ILE A 85 5.15 -4.08 1.29
CA ILE A 85 6.28 -4.74 0.61
C ILE A 85 7.03 -3.81 -0.36
N PHE A 86 6.33 -2.83 -0.95
CA PHE A 86 6.90 -1.87 -1.89
C PHE A 86 7.61 -0.67 -1.24
N LEU A 87 7.67 -0.59 0.09
CA LEU A 87 8.32 0.54 0.75
C LEU A 87 9.82 0.24 0.94
N ASP A 88 10.69 1.11 0.43
CA ASP A 88 12.14 0.98 0.55
C ASP A 88 12.69 1.52 1.89
N LYS A 89 14.03 1.43 2.05
CA LYS A 89 14.73 1.94 3.24
C LYS A 89 14.68 3.47 3.36
N ASN A 90 14.52 4.19 2.24
CA ASN A 90 14.41 5.65 2.19
C ASN A 90 12.97 6.15 2.43
N ARG A 91 12.06 5.26 2.84
CA ARG A 91 10.64 5.54 3.02
C ARG A 91 9.97 6.00 1.72
N ARG A 92 10.40 5.48 0.58
CA ARG A 92 9.81 5.73 -0.75
C ARG A 92 9.23 4.46 -1.35
N CYS A 93 8.12 4.61 -2.05
CA CYS A 93 7.49 3.49 -2.74
C CYS A 93 8.30 3.14 -4.00
N THR A 94 8.73 1.88 -4.13
CA THR A 94 9.53 1.39 -5.26
C THR A 94 8.73 1.29 -6.56
N VAL A 95 7.41 1.18 -6.47
CA VAL A 95 6.48 1.06 -7.61
C VAL A 95 5.69 2.36 -7.85
N TYR A 96 6.29 3.51 -7.53
CA TYR A 96 5.58 4.80 -7.48
C TYR A 96 4.77 5.13 -8.75
N THR A 97 5.32 4.79 -9.92
CA THR A 97 4.74 5.05 -11.26
C THR A 97 3.57 4.16 -11.59
N VAL A 98 3.50 2.95 -11.02
CA VAL A 98 2.48 1.92 -11.26
C VAL A 98 1.65 1.62 -10.01
N ARG A 99 1.61 2.56 -9.06
CA ARG A 99 0.86 2.41 -7.81
C ARG A 99 -0.61 2.03 -8.04
N PRO A 100 -1.22 1.24 -7.12
CA PRO A 100 -2.65 0.95 -7.15
C PRO A 100 -3.50 2.22 -7.05
N GLU A 101 -4.75 2.14 -7.50
CA GLU A 101 -5.68 3.28 -7.48
C GLU A 101 -5.83 3.88 -6.07
N ILE A 102 -5.98 3.03 -5.05
CA ILE A 102 -6.10 3.49 -3.66
C ILE A 102 -4.92 4.34 -3.21
N CYS A 103 -3.70 4.00 -3.65
CA CYS A 103 -2.51 4.79 -3.33
C CYS A 103 -2.41 6.10 -4.13
N ARG A 104 -2.93 6.13 -5.37
CA ARG A 104 -2.94 7.33 -6.23
C ARG A 104 -3.98 8.33 -5.77
N GLN A 105 -5.15 7.83 -5.38
CA GLN A 105 -6.26 8.65 -4.96
C GLN A 105 -6.10 9.13 -3.51
N PHE A 106 -5.19 8.56 -2.71
CA PHE A 106 -4.88 9.12 -1.40
C PHE A 106 -4.30 10.54 -1.53
N PRO A 107 -4.80 11.54 -0.78
CA PRO A 107 -5.73 11.45 0.35
C PRO A 107 -7.18 11.83 0.04
N LYS A 108 -7.56 11.93 -1.25
CA LYS A 108 -8.98 12.11 -1.63
C LYS A 108 -9.84 10.99 -1.05
N ILE A 109 -9.30 9.78 -1.02
CA ILE A 109 -9.88 8.62 -0.32
C ILE A 109 -8.96 8.15 0.81
N GLY A 110 -9.55 7.56 1.85
CA GLY A 110 -8.84 7.08 3.03
C GLY A 110 -9.64 7.34 4.31
N PRO A 111 -9.06 7.07 5.50
CA PRO A 111 -9.77 7.21 6.78
C PRO A 111 -10.23 8.63 7.08
N LYS A 112 -9.52 9.65 6.56
CA LYS A 112 -9.90 11.06 6.66
C LYS A 112 -9.63 11.77 5.33
N PRO A 113 -10.63 11.85 4.44
CA PRO A 113 -10.50 12.51 3.15
C PRO A 113 -9.91 13.93 3.25
N GLY A 114 -8.99 14.27 2.34
CA GLY A 114 -8.28 15.55 2.29
C GLY A 114 -7.18 15.74 3.34
N SER A 115 -7.01 14.80 4.27
CA SER A 115 -5.99 14.85 5.32
C SER A 115 -5.04 13.67 5.22
N CYS A 116 -3.81 13.84 5.69
CA CYS A 116 -2.85 12.75 5.82
C CYS A 116 -2.31 12.62 7.24
N PRO A 117 -1.98 11.39 7.70
CA PRO A 117 -1.35 11.17 8.99
C PRO A 117 0.15 11.42 8.87
N TYR A 118 0.55 12.67 8.58
CA TYR A 118 1.95 13.03 8.38
C TYR A 118 2.77 12.71 9.64
N LEU A 119 3.94 12.10 9.42
CA LEU A 119 4.96 11.91 10.44
C LEU A 119 6.30 12.27 9.79
N PRO A 120 7.08 13.20 10.35
CA PRO A 120 8.39 13.53 9.79
C PRO A 120 9.31 12.32 9.86
N PHE A 121 10.05 12.06 8.79
CA PHE A 121 11.17 11.13 8.78
C PHE A 121 12.40 11.87 9.30
N SER A 122 12.56 11.93 10.62
CA SER A 122 13.81 12.37 11.23
C SER A 122 14.82 11.24 11.09
N ASN A 123 15.84 11.44 10.26
CA ASN A 123 16.99 10.55 10.17
C ASN A 123 17.98 10.87 11.31
N GLU A 124 17.47 11.17 12.51
CA GLU A 124 18.26 11.52 13.67
C GLU A 124 18.77 10.22 14.27
N LYS A 125 20.06 9.96 14.02
CA LYS A 125 20.86 9.05 14.84
C LYS A 125 20.64 9.46 16.30
N SER A 126 20.07 8.56 17.09
CA SER A 126 20.25 8.56 18.54
C SER A 126 20.72 7.19 18.97
#